data_AF-A0A7X9B7G1-F1
#
_entry.id   AF-A0A7X9B7G1-F1
#
_cell.length_a   1.000
_cell.length_b   1.000
_cell.length_c   1.000
_cell.angle_alpha   90.00
_cell.angle_beta   90.00
_cell.angle_gamma   90.00
#
_symmetry.space_group_name_H-M   'P 1'
#
loop_
_entity.id
_entity.type
_entity.pdbx_description
1 polymer ?
#
loop_
_entity_poly.entity_id
_entity_poly.type
_entity_poly.pdbx_seq_one_letter_code
_entity_poly.pdbx_strand_id
1 'polypeptide(L)'
;CSAVSILAYTTIRSLIEVVKLPEDKIQYTQDDEAGFLKLEIKNISNDKNKEVELIMRTFEVGIKSIMESYPKYITLEYRGGGRHV
;
A
#
# COMPACT_ATOMS: atom_id res chain seq x y z
N CYS A 1 14.28 -3.11 -6.43
CA CYS A 1 13.25 -4.09 -6.02
C CYS A 1 13.10 -4.18 -4.52
N SER A 2 14.15 -4.55 -3.75
CA SER A 2 14.04 -4.80 -2.30
C SER A 2 13.41 -3.65 -1.48
N ALA A 3 13.74 -2.39 -1.80
CA ALA A 3 13.16 -1.23 -1.14
C ALA A 3 11.63 -1.12 -1.33
N VAL A 4 11.14 -1.40 -2.55
CA VAL A 4 9.70 -1.42 -2.84
C VAL A 4 9.03 -2.62 -2.15
N SER A 5 9.67 -3.80 -2.20
CA SER A 5 9.17 -5.00 -1.54
C SER A 5 9.02 -4.81 -0.04
N ILE A 6 10.06 -4.31 0.64
CA ILE A 6 10.01 -4.12 2.10
C ILE A 6 8.95 -3.08 2.48
N LEU A 7 8.82 -1.99 1.72
CA LEU A 7 7.75 -1.01 1.94
C LEU A 7 6.38 -1.65 1.80
N ALA A 8 6.14 -2.42 0.74
CA ALA A 8 4.85 -3.04 0.51
C ALA A 8 4.48 -4.05 1.60
N TYR A 9 5.42 -4.91 2.02
CA TYR A 9 5.17 -5.83 3.14
C TYR A 9 4.99 -5.10 4.46
N THR A 10 5.75 -4.03 4.71
CA THR A 10 5.59 -3.22 5.92
C THR A 10 4.23 -2.55 5.96
N THR A 11 3.70 -2.07 4.82
CA THR A 11 2.34 -1.55 4.70
C THR A 11 1.31 -2.61 5.08
N ILE A 12 1.39 -3.81 4.51
CA ILE A 12 0.47 -4.92 4.82
C ILE A 12 0.54 -5.27 6.30
N ARG A 13 1.75 -5.42 6.86
CA ARG A 13 1.96 -5.70 8.29
C ARG A 13 1.41 -4.58 9.17
N SER A 14 1.59 -3.33 8.80
CA SER A 14 1.09 -2.17 9.57
C SER A 14 -0.44 -2.14 9.61
N LEU A 15 -1.11 -2.50 8.52
CA LEU A 15 -2.57 -2.60 8.49
C LEU A 15 -3.06 -3.68 9.49
N ILE A 16 -2.38 -4.81 9.57
CA ILE A 16 -2.74 -5.90 10.49
C ILE A 16 -2.36 -5.56 11.94
N GLU A 17 -1.12 -5.14 12.16
CA GLU A 17 -0.51 -5.09 13.50
C GLU A 17 -0.73 -3.75 14.19
N VAL A 18 -0.76 -2.65 13.45
CA VAL A 18 -0.92 -1.28 14.00
C VAL A 18 -2.39 -0.86 13.90
N VAL A 19 -2.97 -0.92 12.71
CA VAL A 19 -4.38 -0.53 12.50
C VAL A 19 -5.34 -1.58 13.05
N LYS A 20 -4.88 -2.81 13.34
CA LYS A 20 -5.73 -3.92 13.81
C LYS A 20 -6.90 -4.18 12.86
N LEU A 21 -6.66 -4.08 11.56
CA LEU A 21 -7.66 -4.47 10.57
C LEU A 21 -7.90 -5.98 10.65
N PRO A 22 -9.17 -6.42 10.70
CA PRO A 22 -9.48 -7.83 10.63
C PRO A 22 -8.97 -8.45 9.32
N GLU A 23 -8.48 -9.68 9.38
CA GLU A 23 -7.91 -10.38 8.22
C GLU A 23 -8.92 -10.52 7.08
N ASP A 24 -10.22 -10.66 7.37
CA ASP A 24 -11.28 -10.74 6.35
C ASP A 24 -11.50 -9.42 5.58
N LYS A 25 -10.91 -8.31 6.04
CA LYS A 25 -10.97 -7.00 5.38
C LYS A 25 -9.76 -6.73 4.49
N ILE A 26 -8.70 -7.52 4.62
CA ILE A 26 -7.45 -7.37 3.86
C ILE A 26 -7.34 -8.56 2.91
N GLN A 27 -7.44 -8.29 1.61
CA GLN A 27 -7.16 -9.29 0.59
C GLN A 27 -5.88 -8.90 -0.13
N TYR A 28 -4.85 -9.75 -0.04
CA TYR A 28 -3.65 -9.58 -0.85
C TYR A 28 -3.37 -10.82 -1.70
N THR A 29 -2.79 -10.60 -2.87
CA THR A 29 -2.41 -11.64 -3.82
C THR A 29 -0.97 -11.38 -4.25
N GLN A 30 -0.15 -12.42 -4.18
CA GLN A 30 1.27 -12.36 -4.51
C GLN A 30 1.59 -13.46 -5.51
N ASP A 31 2.35 -13.09 -6.55
CA ASP A 31 2.95 -14.02 -7.51
C ASP A 31 4.43 -13.65 -7.62
N ASP A 32 5.28 -14.47 -7.02
CA ASP A 32 6.72 -14.24 -6.96
C ASP A 32 7.42 -14.46 -8.30
N GLU A 33 6.88 -15.36 -9.13
CA GLU A 33 7.43 -15.62 -10.47
C GLU A 33 7.16 -14.43 -11.39
N ALA A 34 5.96 -13.86 -11.31
CA ALA A 34 5.58 -12.67 -12.07
C ALA A 34 6.07 -11.34 -11.46
N GLY A 35 6.55 -11.35 -10.21
CA GLY A 35 6.92 -10.13 -9.49
C GLY A 35 5.73 -9.22 -9.20
N PHE A 36 4.58 -9.82 -8.85
CA PHE A 36 3.31 -9.14 -8.70
C PHE A 36 2.81 -9.17 -7.25
N LEU A 37 2.33 -8.02 -6.79
CA LEU A 37 1.65 -7.88 -5.49
C LEU A 37 0.43 -6.99 -5.67
N LYS A 38 -0.72 -7.48 -5.20
CA LYS A 38 -1.97 -6.74 -5.14
C LYS A 38 -2.48 -6.70 -3.71
N LEU A 39 -2.93 -5.54 -3.26
CA LEU A 39 -3.57 -5.33 -1.97
C LEU A 39 -4.93 -4.66 -2.19
N GLU A 40 -5.98 -5.25 -1.63
CA GLU A 40 -7.33 -4.72 -1.61
C GLU A 40 -7.84 -4.65 -0.16
N ILE A 41 -8.51 -3.55 0.18
CA ILE A 41 -9.13 -3.34 1.49
C ILE A 41 -10.62 -3.13 1.27
N LYS A 42 -11.46 -3.89 1.99
CA LYS A 42 -12.92 -3.94 1.73
C LYS A 42 -13.72 -3.66 2.99
N ASN A 43 -14.83 -2.91 2.85
CA ASN A 43 -15.89 -2.75 3.84
C ASN A 43 -15.41 -2.47 5.27
N ILE A 44 -14.62 -1.40 5.43
CA ILE A 44 -14.09 -0.95 6.72
C ILE A 44 -14.92 0.21 7.30
N SER A 45 -14.95 0.35 8.62
CA SER A 45 -15.63 1.46 9.28
C SER A 45 -14.92 2.80 9.02
N ASN A 46 -15.63 3.92 9.20
CA ASN A 46 -15.07 5.26 8.97
C ASN A 46 -13.82 5.56 9.81
N ASP A 47 -13.76 5.08 11.06
CA ASP A 47 -12.59 5.29 11.92
C ASP A 47 -11.37 4.54 11.39
N LYS A 48 -11.55 3.27 10.99
CA LYS A 48 -10.51 2.47 10.36
C LYS A 48 -10.08 3.04 9.01
N ASN A 49 -11.01 3.66 8.27
CA ASN A 49 -10.72 4.26 6.97
C ASN A 49 -9.64 5.36 7.05
N LYS A 50 -9.69 6.23 8.06
CA LYS A 50 -8.66 7.26 8.26
C LYS A 50 -7.28 6.67 8.57
N GLU A 51 -7.23 5.65 9.43
CA GLU A 51 -5.98 4.97 9.78
C GLU A 51 -5.37 4.25 8.57
N VAL A 52 -6.22 3.58 7.79
CA VAL A 52 -5.82 2.93 6.52
C VAL A 52 -5.29 3.95 5.54
N GLU A 53 -6.00 5.06 5.34
CA GLU A 53 -5.59 6.11 4.43
C GLU A 53 -4.23 6.70 4.85
N LEU A 54 -3.99 6.87 6.14
CA LEU A 54 -2.70 7.31 6.67
C LEU A 54 -1.57 6.34 6.32
N ILE A 55 -1.78 5.03 6.50
CA ILE A 55 -0.79 4.01 6.14
C ILE A 55 -0.54 3.98 4.63
N MET A 56 -1.60 4.05 3.81
CA MET A 56 -1.48 4.06 2.35
C MET A 56 -0.78 5.31 1.82
N ARG A 57 -1.06 6.50 2.39
CA ARG A 57 -0.33 7.74 2.09
C ARG A 57 1.14 7.64 2.49
N THR A 58 1.45 6.96 3.61
CA THR A 58 2.84 6.74 4.04
C THR A 58 3.59 5.84 3.06
N PHE A 59 2.94 4.78 2.57
CA PHE A 59 3.49 3.94 1.50
C PHE A 59 3.76 4.75 0.23
N GLU A 60 2.81 5.59 -0.19
CA GLU A 60 2.94 6.47 -1.35
C GLU A 60 4.14 7.43 -1.21
N VAL A 61 4.31 8.06 -0.04
CA VAL A 61 5.48 8.88 0.26
C VAL A 61 6.78 8.07 0.10
N GLY A 62 6.83 6.85 0.64
CA GLY A 62 7.98 5.96 0.46
C GLY A 62 8.28 5.65 -1.01
N ILE A 63 7.26 5.35 -1.82
CA ILE A 63 7.43 5.11 -3.26
C ILE A 63 7.94 6.37 -3.98
N LYS A 64 7.39 7.55 -3.66
CA LYS A 64 7.85 8.82 -4.23
C LYS A 64 9.33 9.09 -3.90
N SER A 65 9.77 8.85 -2.66
CA SER A 65 11.18 9.00 -2.28
C SER A 65 12.12 8.04 -3.03
N ILE A 66 11.69 6.79 -3.27
CA ILE A 66 12.50 5.87 -4.08
C ILE A 66 12.52 6.32 -5.55
N MET A 67 11.39 6.81 -6.08
CA MET A 67 11.28 7.32 -7.45
C MET A 67 12.18 8.55 -7.68
N GLU A 68 12.34 9.44 -6.71
CA GLU A 68 13.29 10.56 -6.78
C GLU A 68 14.74 10.09 -6.95
N SER A 69 15.11 9.00 -6.26
CA SER A 69 16.46 8.43 -6.33
C SER A 69 16.67 7.52 -7.56
N TYR A 70 15.60 6.90 -8.06
CA TYR A 70 15.63 5.87 -9.11
C TYR A 70 14.52 6.04 -10.16
N PRO A 71 14.41 7.22 -10.80
CA PRO A 71 13.24 7.58 -11.64
C PRO A 71 13.07 6.71 -12.89
N LYS A 72 14.15 6.06 -13.34
CA LYS A 72 14.11 5.17 -14.52
C LYS A 72 13.47 3.81 -14.25
N TYR A 73 13.32 3.42 -12.98
CA TYR A 73 12.93 2.06 -12.60
C TYR A 73 11.55 1.97 -11.94
N ILE A 74 10.92 3.11 -11.65
CA ILE A 74 9.67 3.18 -10.91
C ILE A 74 8.72 4.12 -11.64
N THR A 75 7.52 3.62 -11.88
CA THR A 75 6.38 4.40 -12.38
C THR A 75 5.26 4.33 -11.36
N LEU A 76 4.70 5.48 -10.99
CA LEU A 76 3.55 5.58 -10.12
C LEU A 76 2.35 6.11 -10.90
N GLU A 77 1.29 5.32 -10.99
CA GLU A 77 0.05 5.69 -11.68
C GLU A 77 -1.12 5.73 -10.70
N TYR A 78 -1.99 6.73 -10.87
CA TYR A 78 -3.25 6.83 -10.13
C TYR A 78 -4.41 6.52 -11.09
N ARG A 79 -5.17 5.48 -10.77
CA ARG A 79 -6.39 5.12 -11.50
C ARG A 79 -7.58 5.43 -10.60
N GLY A 80 -8.42 6.36 -11.05
CA GLY A 80 -9.31 7.16 -10.18
C GLY A 80 -10.31 6.40 -9.33
N GLY A 81 -10.47 6.92 -8.10
CA GLY A 81 -11.49 6.59 -7.09
C GLY A 81 -11.39 7.47 -5.84
N GLY A 82 -11.55 8.80 -5.96
CA GLY A 82 -11.94 9.72 -4.87
C GLY A 82 -10.85 10.40 -4.00
N ARG A 83 -10.92 11.74 -3.96
CA ARG A 83 -10.22 12.74 -3.11
C ARG A 83 -8.69 12.82 -3.20
N HIS A 84 -8.22 13.55 -4.21
CA HIS A 84 -7.14 14.52 -3.98
C HIS A 84 -7.72 15.68 -3.17
N VAL A 85 -7.25 15.83 -1.93
CA VAL A 85 -7.33 17.08 -1.15
C VAL A 85 -5.96 17.69 -1.10
#